data_AF-A0A068NS76-F1
#
_entry.id   AF-A0A068NS76-F1
#
_cell.length_a   1.000
_cell.length_b   1.000
_cell.length_c   1.000
_cell.angle_alpha   90.00
_cell.angle_beta   90.00
_cell.angle_gamma   90.00
#
_symmetry.space_group_name_H-M   'P 1'
#
loop_
_entity.id
_entity.type
_entity.pdbx_description
1 polymer ?
#
loop_
_entity_poly.entity_id
_entity_poly.type
_entity_poly.pdbx_seq_one_letter_code
_entity_poly.pdbx_strand_id
1 'polypeptide(L)'
;MGTLAGYFGERPLQIRMYDADEERLDLFDRLARMCFIATYVPHELLSTTDPGEALHETDGIVVAVGANCARRYLRATRQAGIADVGDLGMVEQAVTDILGPVPPAIPVLSLLDPEVQLPRATYQRLDWPGPLEANDRQTLPFQILRWLKKEEPVTDLISVYDQSPLKAWLDDPRSAEVILGTPA
;
A
#
# COMPACT_ATOMS: atom_id res chain seq x y z
N MET A 1 7.67 3.03 -0.92
CA MET A 1 8.14 4.40 -1.24
C MET A 1 9.47 4.41 -1.96
N GLY A 2 10.54 3.81 -1.41
CA GLY A 2 11.83 3.70 -2.13
C GLY A 2 11.70 3.15 -3.55
N THR A 3 10.94 2.07 -3.74
CA THR A 3 10.66 1.51 -5.08
C THR A 3 10.04 2.52 -6.04
N LEU A 4 9.00 3.23 -5.60
CA LEU A 4 8.25 4.18 -6.44
C LEU A 4 9.13 5.37 -6.80
N ALA A 5 10.01 5.82 -5.90
CA ALA A 5 10.94 6.90 -6.18
C ALA A 5 12.05 6.49 -7.17
N GLY A 6 12.45 5.23 -7.17
CA GLY A 6 13.42 4.69 -8.14
C GLY A 6 12.79 4.18 -9.44
N TYR A 7 11.48 4.35 -9.64
CA TYR A 7 10.79 3.83 -10.82
C TYR A 7 10.70 4.89 -11.92
N PHE A 8 11.24 4.57 -13.10
CA PHE A 8 11.24 5.43 -14.28
C PHE A 8 10.63 4.68 -15.46
N GLY A 9 9.34 4.34 -15.35
CA GLY A 9 8.57 3.75 -16.44
C GLY A 9 8.37 4.72 -17.62
N GLU A 10 7.59 4.31 -18.62
CA GLU A 10 7.35 5.12 -19.83
C GLU A 10 6.66 6.45 -19.56
N ARG A 11 5.87 6.54 -18.48
CA ARG A 11 5.12 7.74 -18.08
C ARG A 11 5.19 7.97 -16.57
N PRO A 12 5.08 9.22 -16.11
CA PRO A 12 4.89 9.50 -14.70
C PRO A 12 3.64 8.80 -14.17
N LEU A 13 3.75 8.17 -12.99
CA LEU A 13 2.61 7.61 -12.28
C LEU A 13 1.79 8.72 -11.60
N GLN A 14 0.47 8.53 -11.57
CA GLN A 14 -0.39 9.20 -10.60
C GLN A 14 -0.64 8.24 -9.44
N ILE A 15 0.00 8.51 -8.31
CA ILE A 15 -0.05 7.64 -7.13
C ILE A 15 -1.13 8.16 -6.19
N ARG A 16 -2.05 7.27 -5.80
CA ARG A 16 -3.11 7.57 -4.84
C ARG A 16 -2.92 6.71 -3.61
N MET A 17 -2.66 7.34 -2.47
CA MET A 17 -2.47 6.66 -1.19
C MET A 17 -3.71 6.78 -0.33
N TYR A 18 -4.11 5.65 0.23
CA TYR A 18 -5.20 5.55 1.17
C TYR A 18 -4.71 4.98 2.50
N ASP A 19 -5.16 5.60 3.59
CA ASP A 19 -5.11 5.03 4.93
C ASP A 19 -6.24 5.61 5.78
N ALA A 20 -6.89 4.78 6.59
CA ALA A 20 -7.90 5.27 7.55
C ALA A 20 -7.28 6.01 8.75
N ASP A 21 -5.95 5.94 8.92
CA ASP A 21 -5.19 6.67 9.92
C ASP A 21 -4.56 7.94 9.30
N GLU A 22 -5.21 9.10 9.49
CA GLU A 22 -4.79 10.38 8.92
C GLU A 22 -3.36 10.79 9.30
N GLU A 23 -2.95 10.56 10.55
CA GLU A 23 -1.60 10.91 11.01
C GLU A 23 -0.53 10.06 10.29
N ARG A 24 -0.84 8.77 10.11
CA ARG A 24 0.04 7.86 9.37
C ARG A 24 0.07 8.21 7.88
N LEU A 25 -1.06 8.62 7.32
CA LEU A 25 -1.17 9.05 5.94
C LEU A 25 -0.34 10.31 5.68
N ASP A 26 -0.43 11.34 6.53
CA ASP A 26 0.40 12.56 6.44
C ASP A 26 1.90 12.22 6.53
N LEU A 27 2.27 11.31 7.43
CA LEU A 27 3.66 10.86 7.54
C LEU A 27 4.17 10.22 6.24
N PHE A 28 3.36 9.34 5.64
CA PHE A 28 3.72 8.67 4.39
C PHE A 28 3.69 9.62 3.17
N ASP A 29 2.76 10.58 3.12
CA ASP A 29 2.72 11.62 2.08
C ASP A 29 4.04 12.41 2.06
N ARG A 30 4.45 12.90 3.23
CA ARG A 30 5.72 13.65 3.36
C ARG A 30 6.92 12.80 2.98
N LEU A 31 6.95 11.52 3.40
CA LEU A 31 8.03 10.60 3.06
C LEU A 31 8.09 10.36 1.54
N ALA A 32 6.96 10.11 0.91
CA ALA A 32 6.87 9.87 -0.53
C ALA A 32 7.35 11.08 -1.33
N ARG A 33 6.85 12.29 -1.00
CA ARG A 33 7.28 13.54 -1.65
C ARG A 33 8.78 13.79 -1.48
N MET A 34 9.32 13.52 -0.30
CA MET A 34 10.76 13.63 -0.07
C MET A 34 11.55 12.65 -0.95
N CYS A 35 11.11 11.40 -1.08
CA CYS A 35 11.76 10.43 -1.95
C CYS A 35 11.70 10.89 -3.42
N PHE A 36 10.57 11.44 -3.87
CA PHE A 36 10.41 11.90 -5.25
C PHE A 36 11.28 13.12 -5.57
N ILE A 37 11.36 14.08 -4.64
CA ILE A 37 12.27 15.23 -4.76
C ILE A 37 13.72 14.77 -4.84
N ALA A 38 14.13 13.79 -4.00
CA ALA A 38 15.49 13.29 -3.98
C ALA A 38 15.91 12.56 -5.27
N THR A 39 14.96 12.04 -6.03
CA THR A 39 15.19 11.28 -7.28
C THR A 39 14.82 12.07 -8.53
N TYR A 40 14.27 13.28 -8.38
CA TYR A 40 13.73 14.08 -9.48
C TYR A 40 12.69 13.32 -10.33
N VAL A 41 12.00 12.34 -9.74
CA VAL A 41 10.97 11.58 -10.44
C VAL A 41 9.69 12.43 -10.53
N PRO A 42 9.02 12.51 -11.69
CA PRO A 42 7.89 13.41 -11.91
C PRO A 42 6.53 12.85 -11.46
N HIS A 43 6.51 11.85 -10.58
CA HIS A 43 5.25 11.22 -10.14
C HIS A 43 4.35 12.21 -9.39
N GLU A 44 3.04 12.10 -9.62
CA GLU A 44 2.03 12.83 -8.88
C GLU A 44 1.58 12.02 -7.66
N LEU A 45 1.22 12.72 -6.58
CA LEU A 45 0.80 12.09 -5.34
C LEU A 45 -0.47 12.74 -4.79
N LEU A 46 -1.52 11.93 -4.64
CA LEU A 46 -2.74 12.23 -3.89
C LEU A 46 -2.78 11.33 -2.66
N SER A 47 -3.10 11.91 -1.50
CA SER A 47 -3.28 11.19 -0.24
C SER A 47 -4.68 11.48 0.27
N THR A 48 -5.48 10.45 0.55
CA THR A 48 -6.88 10.59 0.99
C THR A 48 -7.25 9.54 2.04
N THR A 49 -8.19 9.89 2.93
CA THR A 49 -8.79 8.96 3.90
C THR A 49 -10.09 8.34 3.36
N ASP A 50 -10.49 8.69 2.13
CA ASP A 50 -11.62 8.06 1.43
C ASP A 50 -11.09 7.00 0.43
N PRO A 51 -11.41 5.71 0.63
CA PRO A 51 -10.98 4.68 -0.31
C PRO A 51 -11.59 4.85 -1.70
N GLY A 52 -12.78 5.45 -1.83
CA GLY A 52 -13.42 5.70 -3.12
C GLY A 52 -12.62 6.68 -3.98
N GLU A 53 -12.11 7.76 -3.40
CA GLU A 53 -11.24 8.71 -4.08
C GLU A 53 -9.92 8.07 -4.52
N ALA A 54 -9.35 7.19 -3.67
CA ALA A 54 -8.12 6.48 -3.98
C ALA A 54 -8.29 5.49 -5.14
N LEU A 55 -9.46 4.87 -5.27
CA LEU A 55 -9.76 3.86 -6.29
C LEU A 55 -10.30 4.43 -7.61
N HIS A 56 -10.81 5.66 -7.61
CA HIS A 56 -11.43 6.29 -8.79
C HIS A 56 -10.48 6.30 -9.99
N GLU A 57 -10.88 5.73 -11.14
CA GLU A 57 -10.07 5.73 -12.39
C GLU A 57 -8.64 5.19 -12.22
N THR A 58 -8.45 4.17 -11.37
CA THR A 58 -7.14 3.53 -11.20
C THR A 58 -6.90 2.44 -12.24
N ASP A 59 -5.67 2.38 -12.76
CA ASP A 59 -5.22 1.34 -13.70
C ASP A 59 -4.65 0.10 -13.00
N GLY A 60 -4.35 0.20 -11.70
CA GLY A 60 -3.81 -0.89 -10.89
C GLY A 60 -3.80 -0.54 -9.40
N ILE A 61 -3.92 -1.57 -8.57
CA ILE A 61 -4.05 -1.42 -7.11
C ILE A 61 -3.00 -2.25 -6.39
N VAL A 62 -2.32 -1.65 -5.43
CA VAL A 62 -1.44 -2.34 -4.48
C VAL A 62 -2.10 -2.33 -3.11
N VAL A 63 -2.35 -3.51 -2.53
CA VAL A 63 -3.06 -3.68 -1.27
C VAL A 63 -2.07 -4.02 -0.16
N ALA A 64 -1.92 -3.10 0.78
CA ALA A 64 -1.03 -3.23 1.96
C ALA A 64 -1.73 -2.76 3.25
N VAL A 65 -2.99 -3.19 3.43
CA VAL A 65 -3.84 -2.83 4.57
C VAL A 65 -3.46 -3.64 5.82
N GLY A 66 -3.01 -2.95 6.86
CA GLY A 66 -2.77 -3.56 8.18
C GLY A 66 -3.96 -3.45 9.14
N ALA A 67 -3.92 -4.20 10.24
CA ALA A 67 -5.00 -4.27 11.23
C ALA A 67 -5.44 -2.91 11.80
N ASN A 68 -4.51 -1.96 12.00
CA ASN A 68 -4.87 -0.61 12.48
C ASN A 68 -5.72 0.16 11.45
N CYS A 69 -5.35 0.10 10.16
CA CYS A 69 -6.14 0.70 9.08
C CYS A 69 -7.54 0.08 9.04
N ALA A 70 -7.59 -1.26 9.01
CA ALA A 70 -8.83 -2.01 8.93
C ALA A 70 -9.77 -1.67 10.10
N ARG A 71 -9.24 -1.65 11.33
CA ARG A 71 -10.00 -1.30 12.53
C ARG A 71 -10.55 0.11 12.48
N ARG A 72 -9.75 1.09 12.05
CA ARG A 72 -10.20 2.49 11.91
C ARG A 72 -11.27 2.64 10.83
N TYR A 73 -11.06 2.01 9.66
CA TYR A 73 -12.03 1.98 8.57
C TYR A 73 -13.38 1.41 9.04
N LEU A 74 -13.37 0.21 9.61
CA LEU A 74 -14.59 -0.48 10.06
C LEU A 74 -15.32 0.29 11.17
N ARG A 75 -14.59 0.96 12.08
CA ARG A 75 -15.20 1.83 13.10
C ARG A 75 -15.91 3.04 12.49
N ALA A 76 -15.35 3.60 11.42
CA ALA A 76 -15.92 4.76 10.75
C ALA A 76 -17.15 4.39 9.89
N THR A 77 -17.13 3.21 9.26
CA THR A 77 -18.19 2.78 8.32
C THR A 77 -19.32 1.99 8.98
N ARG A 78 -19.06 1.25 10.06
CA ARG A 78 -20.07 0.41 10.72
C ARG A 78 -20.45 1.00 12.08
N GLN A 79 -21.62 1.63 12.15
CA GLN A 79 -22.20 2.23 13.37
C GLN A 79 -22.55 1.20 14.47
N ALA A 80 -22.51 -0.11 14.21
CA ALA A 80 -22.84 -1.15 15.18
C ALA A 80 -21.92 -2.37 15.06
N GLY A 81 -21.23 -2.70 16.15
CA GLY A 81 -20.63 -4.02 16.41
C GLY A 81 -19.59 -4.48 15.40
N ILE A 82 -18.33 -4.05 15.58
CA ILE A 82 -17.20 -4.87 15.10
C ILE A 82 -17.30 -6.16 15.92
N ALA A 83 -17.71 -7.25 15.27
CA ALA A 83 -17.57 -8.58 15.87
C ALA A 83 -16.11 -8.73 16.30
N ASP A 84 -15.84 -9.38 17.43
CA ASP A 84 -14.48 -9.60 17.94
C ASP A 84 -13.76 -10.64 17.06
N VAL A 85 -13.55 -10.28 15.80
CA VAL A 85 -12.78 -11.05 14.82
C VAL A 85 -11.33 -10.65 15.03
N GLY A 86 -10.43 -11.64 15.09
CA GLY A 86 -8.99 -11.37 15.20
C GLY A 86 -8.48 -10.44 14.09
N ASP A 87 -7.26 -9.93 14.26
CA ASP A 87 -6.68 -8.92 13.36
C ASP A 87 -6.77 -9.31 11.86
N LEU A 88 -6.57 -10.59 11.52
CA LEU A 88 -6.71 -11.09 10.14
C LEU A 88 -8.14 -10.92 9.60
N GLY A 89 -9.15 -11.32 10.38
CA GLY A 89 -10.55 -11.21 9.96
C GLY A 89 -11.02 -9.76 9.83
N MET A 90 -10.49 -8.84 10.65
CA MET A 90 -10.71 -7.40 10.45
C MET A 90 -10.09 -6.91 9.14
N VAL A 91 -8.87 -7.34 8.81
CA VAL A 91 -8.22 -6.99 7.54
C VAL A 91 -9.00 -7.53 6.36
N GLU A 92 -9.37 -8.81 6.37
CA GLU A 92 -10.20 -9.43 5.32
C GLU A 92 -11.51 -8.67 5.11
N GLN A 93 -12.19 -8.31 6.20
CA GLN A 93 -13.46 -7.59 6.12
C GLN A 93 -13.28 -6.17 5.54
N ALA A 94 -12.29 -5.42 6.02
CA ALA A 94 -12.02 -4.08 5.50
C ALA A 94 -11.63 -4.11 4.02
N VAL A 95 -10.77 -5.04 3.64
CA VAL A 95 -10.34 -5.20 2.25
C VAL A 95 -11.48 -5.67 1.36
N THR A 96 -12.39 -6.50 1.88
CA THR A 96 -13.63 -6.87 1.19
C THR A 96 -14.51 -5.65 0.91
N ASP A 97 -14.76 -4.84 1.93
CA ASP A 97 -15.59 -3.62 1.81
C ASP A 97 -14.93 -2.59 0.84
N ILE A 98 -13.60 -2.42 0.91
CA ILE A 98 -12.86 -1.46 0.07
C ILE A 98 -12.77 -1.91 -1.39
N LEU A 99 -12.46 -3.18 -1.65
CA LEU A 99 -12.22 -3.67 -3.02
C LEU A 99 -13.48 -4.20 -3.71
N GLY A 100 -14.58 -4.41 -2.99
CA GLY A 100 -15.84 -4.91 -3.56
C GLY A 100 -16.34 -4.12 -4.78
N PRO A 101 -16.28 -2.77 -4.79
CA PRO A 101 -16.67 -1.97 -5.94
C PRO A 101 -15.71 -2.02 -7.14
N VAL A 102 -14.50 -2.58 -6.99
CA VAL A 102 -13.44 -2.51 -8.00
C VAL A 102 -13.70 -3.50 -9.14
N PRO A 103 -13.82 -3.05 -10.40
CA PRO A 103 -14.03 -3.93 -11.55
C PRO A 103 -13.00 -5.06 -11.67
N PRO A 104 -13.38 -6.28 -12.11
CA PRO A 104 -12.47 -7.41 -12.27
C PRO A 104 -11.27 -7.15 -13.20
N ALA A 105 -11.42 -6.25 -14.16
CA ALA A 105 -10.39 -5.91 -15.14
C ALA A 105 -9.19 -5.16 -14.55
N ILE A 106 -9.35 -4.51 -13.39
CA ILE A 106 -8.25 -3.78 -12.74
C ILE A 106 -7.31 -4.79 -12.06
N PRO A 107 -6.01 -4.82 -12.40
CA PRO A 107 -5.04 -5.67 -11.73
C PRO A 107 -4.85 -5.27 -10.27
N VAL A 108 -4.75 -6.28 -9.39
CA VAL A 108 -4.62 -6.08 -7.95
C VAL A 108 -3.43 -6.89 -7.46
N LEU A 109 -2.45 -6.20 -6.90
CA LEU A 109 -1.31 -6.78 -6.22
C LEU A 109 -1.53 -6.78 -4.71
N SER A 110 -1.54 -7.95 -4.09
CA SER A 110 -1.59 -8.12 -2.64
C SER A 110 -0.18 -8.21 -2.06
N LEU A 111 0.10 -7.34 -1.08
CA LEU A 111 1.25 -7.42 -0.18
C LEU A 111 0.81 -7.81 1.25
N LEU A 112 -0.40 -8.35 1.38
CA LEU A 112 -0.96 -8.78 2.66
C LEU A 112 -0.38 -10.13 3.09
N ASP A 113 -0.61 -10.46 4.36
CA ASP A 113 -0.35 -11.80 4.87
C ASP A 113 -1.01 -12.87 3.97
N PRO A 114 -0.31 -13.97 3.63
CA PRO A 114 -0.84 -15.00 2.74
C PRO A 114 -2.19 -15.59 3.17
N GLU A 115 -2.49 -15.58 4.47
CA GLU A 115 -3.73 -16.07 5.04
C GLU A 115 -4.94 -15.17 4.71
N VAL A 116 -4.71 -13.88 4.43
CA VAL A 116 -5.77 -12.94 4.09
C VAL A 116 -6.25 -13.17 2.65
N GLN A 117 -7.54 -13.47 2.51
CA GLN A 117 -8.19 -13.62 1.21
C GLN A 117 -8.69 -12.28 0.66
N LEU A 118 -8.48 -12.06 -0.64
CA LEU A 118 -9.08 -10.94 -1.36
C LEU A 118 -10.44 -11.33 -1.96
N PRO A 119 -11.41 -10.41 -2.04
CA PRO A 119 -12.74 -10.64 -2.61
C PRO A 119 -12.70 -10.69 -4.15
N ARG A 120 -11.83 -11.51 -4.74
CA ARG A 120 -11.58 -11.55 -6.19
C ARG A 120 -11.30 -12.96 -6.66
N ALA A 121 -11.80 -13.30 -7.85
CA ALA A 121 -11.50 -14.57 -8.50
C ALA A 121 -10.01 -14.72 -8.83
N THR A 122 -9.35 -13.62 -9.19
CA THR A 122 -7.91 -13.59 -9.52
C THR A 122 -7.26 -12.31 -9.01
N TYR A 123 -6.08 -12.44 -8.43
CA TYR A 123 -5.21 -11.32 -8.05
C TYR A 123 -3.75 -11.77 -8.08
N GLN A 124 -2.83 -10.82 -8.04
CA GLN A 124 -1.40 -11.09 -7.94
C GLN A 124 -0.90 -10.97 -6.51
N ARG A 125 0.12 -11.74 -6.15
CA ARG A 125 0.77 -11.65 -4.85
C ARG A 125 2.29 -11.54 -5.01
N LEU A 126 2.89 -10.76 -4.13
CA LEU A 126 4.33 -10.74 -3.92
C LEU A 126 4.60 -10.97 -2.44
N ASP A 127 5.46 -11.93 -2.12
CA ASP A 127 6.03 -12.08 -0.77
C ASP A 127 7.17 -11.06 -0.58
N TRP A 128 6.80 -9.78 -0.63
CA TRP A 128 7.72 -8.65 -0.57
C TRP A 128 6.98 -7.37 -0.13
N PRO A 129 7.57 -6.49 0.69
CA PRO A 129 8.81 -6.72 1.42
C PRO A 129 8.60 -7.81 2.48
N GLY A 130 9.69 -8.45 2.92
CA GLY A 130 9.60 -9.40 4.02
C GLY A 130 9.00 -8.76 5.28
N PRO A 131 8.44 -9.56 6.20
CA PRO A 131 7.84 -9.05 7.42
C PRO A 131 8.87 -8.26 8.23
N LEU A 132 8.48 -7.07 8.69
CA LEU A 132 9.33 -6.28 9.59
C LEU A 132 9.52 -7.02 10.91
N GLU A 133 10.77 -7.12 11.37
CA GLU A 133 11.09 -7.62 12.69
C GLU A 133 10.51 -6.72 13.79
N ALA A 134 10.32 -7.26 15.00
CA ALA A 134 9.72 -6.50 16.10
C ALA A 134 10.50 -5.22 16.44
N ASN A 135 11.84 -5.27 16.35
CA ASN A 135 12.70 -4.12 16.56
C ASN A 135 12.54 -3.06 15.46
N ASP A 136 12.45 -3.49 14.19
CA ASP A 136 12.25 -2.59 13.06
C ASP A 136 10.89 -1.89 13.14
N ARG A 137 9.83 -2.62 13.56
CA ARG A 137 8.50 -2.02 13.75
C ARG A 137 8.51 -0.88 14.76
N GLN A 138 9.30 -1.00 15.83
CA GLN A 138 9.41 0.04 16.85
C GLN A 138 10.25 1.23 16.40
N THR A 139 11.29 0.97 15.60
CA THR A 139 12.27 2.00 15.20
C THR A 139 11.89 2.72 13.90
N LEU A 140 11.11 2.09 13.02
CA LEU A 140 10.77 2.61 11.70
C LEU A 140 10.12 4.01 11.74
N PRO A 141 9.15 4.33 12.63
CA PRO A 141 8.61 5.68 12.70
C PRO A 141 9.68 6.73 13.01
N PHE A 142 10.61 6.42 13.92
CA PHE A 142 11.74 7.31 14.24
C PHE A 142 12.68 7.45 13.05
N GLN A 143 12.95 6.35 12.34
CA GLN A 143 13.76 6.38 11.12
C GLN A 143 13.14 7.27 10.03
N ILE A 144 11.83 7.17 9.83
CA ILE A 144 11.09 8.05 8.90
C ILE A 144 11.24 9.51 9.32
N LEU A 145 11.10 9.82 10.61
CA LEU A 145 11.27 11.19 11.11
C LEU A 145 12.69 11.73 10.89
N ARG A 146 13.73 10.88 11.02
CA ARG A 146 15.12 11.27 10.76
C ARG A 146 15.35 11.63 9.30
N TRP A 147 14.80 10.84 8.37
CA TRP A 147 14.80 11.20 6.95
C TRP A 147 14.06 12.51 6.71
N LEU A 148 12.84 12.66 7.26
CA LEU A 148 12.02 13.86 7.09
C LEU A 148 12.70 15.14 7.60
N LYS A 149 13.48 15.03 8.68
CA LYS A 149 14.27 16.13 9.24
C LYS A 149 15.62 16.34 8.55
N LYS A 150 15.96 15.52 7.54
CA LYS A 150 17.26 15.50 6.85
C LYS A 150 18.44 15.22 7.79
N GLU A 151 18.19 14.52 8.90
CA GLU A 151 19.23 14.04 9.80
C GLU A 151 19.97 12.84 9.20
N GLU A 152 19.29 12.10 8.33
CA GLU A 152 19.86 11.03 7.50
C GLU A 152 19.36 11.13 6.05
N PRO A 153 20.14 10.66 5.06
CA PRO A 153 19.75 10.74 3.66
C PRO A 153 18.67 9.72 3.31
N VAL A 154 17.59 10.18 2.68
CA VAL A 154 16.51 9.31 2.20
C VAL A 154 16.95 8.39 1.05
N THR A 155 18.09 8.69 0.40
CA THR A 155 18.64 7.89 -0.71
C THR A 155 19.00 6.47 -0.29
N ASP A 156 19.24 6.23 1.00
CA ASP A 156 19.53 4.90 1.53
C ASP A 156 18.28 4.01 1.42
N LEU A 157 17.10 4.54 1.79
CA LEU A 157 15.82 3.87 1.60
C LEU A 157 15.56 3.56 0.12
N ILE A 158 15.88 4.51 -0.76
CA ILE A 158 15.66 4.36 -2.21
C ILE A 158 16.56 3.24 -2.77
N SER A 159 17.84 3.25 -2.40
CA SER A 159 18.82 2.26 -2.84
C SER A 159 18.47 0.85 -2.39
N VAL A 160 18.00 0.67 -1.15
CA VAL A 160 17.55 -0.64 -0.62
C VAL A 160 16.43 -1.25 -1.49
N TYR A 161 15.57 -0.42 -2.05
CA TYR A 161 14.40 -0.85 -2.79
C TYR A 161 14.50 -0.65 -4.30
N ASP A 162 15.70 -0.36 -4.80
CA ASP A 162 15.93 -0.13 -6.22
C ASP A 162 15.67 -1.39 -7.08
N GLN A 163 15.94 -2.57 -6.52
CA GLN A 163 15.72 -3.87 -7.18
C GLN A 163 14.42 -4.56 -6.73
N SER A 164 13.42 -3.76 -6.33
CA SER A 164 12.15 -4.29 -5.86
C SER A 164 11.35 -4.98 -6.98
N PRO A 165 10.75 -6.16 -6.71
CA PRO A 165 9.88 -6.85 -7.67
C PRO A 165 8.62 -6.06 -8.02
N LEU A 166 8.24 -5.07 -7.19
CA LEU A 166 7.14 -4.17 -7.50
C LEU A 166 7.42 -3.35 -8.77
N LYS A 167 8.69 -3.04 -9.12
CA LYS A 167 8.98 -2.35 -10.40
C LYS A 167 8.55 -3.19 -11.60
N ALA A 168 8.89 -4.48 -11.60
CA ALA A 168 8.47 -5.41 -12.66
C ALA A 168 6.95 -5.54 -12.74
N TRP A 169 6.24 -5.49 -11.61
CA TRP A 169 4.78 -5.50 -11.60
C TRP A 169 4.16 -4.21 -12.16
N LEU A 170 4.78 -3.05 -11.89
CA LEU A 170 4.36 -1.77 -12.47
C LEU A 170 4.53 -1.74 -13.99
N ASP A 171 5.54 -2.44 -14.54
CA ASP A 171 5.75 -2.59 -15.98
C ASP A 171 4.78 -3.63 -16.61
N ASP A 172 4.62 -4.78 -15.96
CA ASP A 172 3.71 -5.85 -16.39
C ASP A 172 3.08 -6.54 -15.17
N PRO A 173 1.77 -6.36 -14.92
CA PRO A 173 1.08 -7.01 -13.82
C PRO A 173 1.15 -8.54 -13.82
N ARG A 174 1.51 -9.18 -14.94
CA ARG A 174 1.67 -10.64 -15.06
C ARG A 174 3.02 -11.14 -14.53
N SER A 175 3.92 -10.25 -14.15
CA SER A 175 5.25 -10.61 -13.61
C SER A 175 5.20 -11.20 -12.19
N ALA A 176 4.08 -11.03 -11.47
CA ALA A 176 3.87 -11.56 -10.13
C ALA A 176 3.03 -12.85 -10.15
N GLU A 177 3.11 -13.63 -9.06
CA GLU A 177 2.38 -14.89 -8.91
C GLU A 177 0.87 -14.64 -8.93
N VAL A 178 0.14 -15.41 -9.76
CA VAL A 178 -1.32 -15.34 -9.85
C VAL A 178 -1.94 -16.25 -8.81
N ILE A 179 -2.78 -15.68 -7.95
CA ILE A 179 -3.56 -16.41 -6.95
C ILE A 179 -5.01 -16.52 -7.43
N LEU A 180 -5.56 -17.74 -7.34
CA LEU A 180 -6.97 -18.01 -7.53
C LEU A 180 -7.68 -17.75 -6.18
N GLY A 181 -8.50 -16.72 -6.13
CA GLY A 181 -9.28 -16.36 -4.95
C GLY A 181 -10.73 -16.79 -5.06
N THR A 182 -11.50 -16.49 -4.03
CA THR A 182 -12.94 -16.70 -4.02
C THR A 182 -13.62 -15.46 -4.62
N PRO A 183 -14.49 -15.59 -5.65
CA PRO A 183 -15.24 -14.44 -6.14
C PRO A 183 -16.12 -13.84 -5.03
N ALA A 184 -16.21 -12.51 -5.00
CA ALA A 184 -17.12 -11.75 -4.14
C ALA A 184 -18.60 -12.00 -4.46
#